data_AF-T1GR76-F1
#
_entry.id   AF-T1GR76-F1
#
_cell.length_a   1.000
_cell.length_b   1.000
_cell.length_c   1.000
_cell.angle_alpha   90.00
_cell.angle_beta   90.00
_cell.angle_gamma   90.00
#
_symmetry.space_group_name_H-M   'P 1'
#
loop_
_entity.id
_entity.type
_entity.pdbx_description
1 polymer ?
#
loop_
_entity_poly.entity_id
_entity_poly.type
_entity_poly.pdbx_seq_one_letter_code
_entity_poly.pdbx_strand_id
1 'polypeptide(L)'
;MWCRKDIRENKHNRQRQRRPSISIAQLQNTSDPNGTNNTKKLEDNEVILVQYPENLNYKDIMYFMFAPTLCYELNFAKTTRIRKHFLLKRFLEVIVGINVMMALFQQWIIPSVKNSLVPFSNMEVTLVVERLLKLAVPNHLLWLCFFYLTFHSLMNLTGELLHFADRNFYCDWWNANNIDTFWRTWNMPVHRWCVRHLYIPLVNKGYSQKQASMVVFLFSAFFHDGMMAQLPLSSVSKFFQKNVGPRWGNIVVWASIILGQPLCIMMYYHDYVITHFRDTLITS
;
A
#
# COMPACT_ATOMS: atom_id res chain seq x y z
N MET A 1 -17.48 33.34 17.64
CA MET A 1 -18.72 32.75 18.19
C MET A 1 -19.18 31.58 17.34
N TRP A 2 -18.64 30.37 17.55
CA TRP A 2 -19.33 29.15 17.10
C TRP A 2 -18.77 27.90 17.79
N CYS A 3 -19.10 27.77 19.08
CA CYS A 3 -18.91 26.54 19.82
C CYS A 3 -19.86 26.58 21.02
N ARG A 4 -21.07 26.04 20.83
CA ARG A 4 -22.08 25.65 21.84
C ARG A 4 -23.43 25.50 21.15
N LYS A 5 -23.72 24.32 20.60
CA LYS A 5 -25.10 23.86 20.40
C LYS A 5 -25.27 22.34 20.27
N ASP A 6 -24.20 21.57 20.03
CA ASP A 6 -24.34 20.10 19.83
C ASP A 6 -24.36 19.24 21.10
N ILE A 7 -24.34 19.83 22.30
CA ILE A 7 -24.27 19.05 23.56
C ILE A 7 -25.66 18.61 24.06
N ARG A 8 -26.77 19.10 23.48
CA ARG A 8 -28.11 18.89 24.07
C ARG A 8 -29.05 17.88 23.43
N GLU A 9 -28.74 17.25 22.29
CA GLU A 9 -29.77 16.41 21.61
C GLU A 9 -29.55 14.89 21.54
N ASN A 10 -28.40 14.31 21.88
CA ASN A 10 -28.17 12.88 21.63
C ASN A 10 -28.28 11.95 22.85
N LYS A 11 -29.24 12.19 23.76
CA LYS A 11 -29.53 11.28 24.88
C LYS A 11 -30.32 10.02 24.49
N HIS A 12 -30.80 9.93 23.24
CA HIS A 12 -31.66 8.82 22.79
C HIS A 12 -31.13 7.91 21.67
N ASN A 13 -29.89 8.07 21.22
CA ASN A 13 -29.33 7.20 20.18
C ASN A 13 -28.08 6.46 20.70
N ARG A 14 -28.29 5.37 21.46
CA ARG A 14 -27.23 4.38 21.76
C ARG A 14 -26.93 3.55 20.50
N GLN A 15 -26.54 4.20 19.41
CA GLN A 15 -25.75 3.54 18.39
C GLN A 15 -24.33 3.40 18.92
N ARG A 16 -23.78 2.21 18.68
CA ARG A 16 -22.50 1.71 19.18
C ARG A 16 -21.33 2.59 18.71
N GLN A 17 -21.11 3.73 19.37
CA GLN A 17 -19.98 4.60 19.07
C GLN A 17 -18.67 3.82 19.31
N ARG A 18 -17.89 3.64 18.24
CA ARG A 18 -16.51 3.17 18.33
C ARG A 18 -15.76 4.22 19.17
N ARG A 19 -15.23 3.82 20.33
CA ARG A 19 -14.25 4.65 21.05
C ARG A 19 -13.11 4.99 20.08
N PRO A 20 -12.76 6.27 19.91
CA PRO A 20 -11.62 6.65 19.08
C PRO A 20 -10.32 6.09 19.68
N SER A 21 -9.39 5.69 18.82
CA SER A 21 -8.01 5.39 19.24
C SER A 21 -7.37 6.72 19.66
N ILE A 22 -6.95 6.80 20.92
CA ILE A 22 -6.27 7.99 21.46
C ILE A 22 -4.90 8.09 20.77
N SER A 23 -4.62 9.23 20.15
CA SER A 23 -3.32 9.53 19.53
C SER A 23 -2.37 10.14 20.57
N ILE A 24 -1.05 9.88 20.46
CA ILE A 24 -0.02 10.41 21.36
C ILE A 24 -0.07 11.94 21.48
N ALA A 25 -0.39 12.65 20.39
CA ALA A 25 -0.51 14.12 20.41
C ALA A 25 -1.61 14.63 21.37
N GLN A 26 -2.66 13.83 21.61
CA GLN A 26 -3.73 14.19 22.55
C GLN A 26 -3.33 13.93 24.01
N LEU A 27 -2.42 12.98 24.26
CA LEU A 27 -1.89 12.68 25.60
C LEU A 27 -0.79 13.66 26.02
N GLN A 28 0.03 14.15 25.09
CA GLN A 28 1.06 15.15 25.39
C GLN A 28 0.49 16.54 25.67
N ASN A 29 -0.62 16.92 25.03
CA ASN A 29 -1.29 18.20 25.27
C ASN A 29 -1.97 18.29 26.65
N THR A 30 -2.19 17.17 27.35
CA THR A 30 -2.74 17.18 28.72
C THR A 30 -1.66 17.36 29.79
N SER A 31 -0.39 17.33 29.42
CA SER A 31 0.77 17.47 30.30
C SER A 31 1.48 18.82 30.09
N ASP A 32 0.74 19.93 30.23
CA ASP A 32 1.34 21.26 30.39
C ASP A 32 1.75 21.46 31.87
N PRO A 33 2.99 21.92 32.17
CA PRO A 33 3.51 21.99 33.54
C PRO A 33 3.10 23.25 34.33
N ASN A 34 2.27 24.14 33.77
CA ASN A 34 1.87 25.39 34.44
C ASN A 34 0.35 25.52 34.54
N GLY A 35 -0.23 25.12 35.69
CA GLY A 35 -1.64 25.44 35.97
C GLY A 35 -2.30 24.65 37.08
N THR A 36 -2.06 25.09 38.32
CA THR A 36 -3.03 25.12 39.44
C THR A 36 -3.71 23.81 39.88
N ASN A 37 -3.32 23.37 41.08
CA ASN A 37 -3.99 22.38 41.92
C ASN A 37 -5.52 22.53 41.89
N ASN A 38 -6.20 21.59 41.23
CA ASN A 38 -7.57 21.23 41.54
C ASN A 38 -7.65 19.71 41.63
N THR A 39 -7.52 19.23 42.86
CA THR A 39 -7.80 17.88 43.30
C THR A 39 -9.27 17.53 43.01
N LYS A 40 -9.53 17.02 41.81
CA LYS A 40 -10.68 16.16 41.53
C LYS A 40 -10.15 14.78 41.13
N LYS A 41 -10.41 13.81 42.01
CA LYS A 41 -10.28 12.36 41.78
C LYS A 41 -10.52 12.00 40.31
N LEU A 42 -9.45 11.65 39.62
CA LEU A 42 -9.43 10.94 38.35
C LEU A 42 -8.55 9.70 38.58
N GLU A 43 -9.01 8.82 39.46
CA GLU A 43 -8.60 7.42 39.43
C GLU A 43 -9.28 6.78 38.21
N ASP A 44 -8.54 6.64 37.10
CA ASP A 44 -8.57 5.47 36.21
C ASP A 44 -7.68 5.70 34.96
N ASN A 45 -6.54 5.00 34.94
CA ASN A 45 -5.61 4.77 33.83
C ASN A 45 -4.74 5.96 33.37
N GLU A 46 -3.73 6.32 34.17
CA GLU A 46 -2.50 6.85 33.57
C GLU A 46 -1.92 5.79 32.62
N VAL A 47 -1.90 6.09 31.32
CA VAL A 47 -1.26 5.23 30.34
C VAL A 47 0.24 5.33 30.56
N ILE A 48 0.83 4.37 31.27
CA ILE A 48 2.28 4.26 31.44
C ILE A 48 2.87 4.04 30.04
N LEU A 49 3.50 5.07 29.49
CA LEU A 49 4.18 5.00 28.20
C LEU A 49 5.55 4.35 28.40
N VAL A 50 5.88 3.37 27.55
CA VAL A 50 7.21 2.75 27.57
C VAL A 50 8.22 3.78 27.09
N GLN A 51 9.24 4.02 27.91
CA GLN A 51 10.35 4.92 27.60
C GLN A 51 11.63 4.12 27.37
N TYR A 52 12.59 4.71 26.64
CA TYR A 52 13.93 4.13 26.56
C TYR A 52 14.59 4.17 27.94
N PRO A 53 15.23 3.09 28.42
CA PRO A 53 15.63 1.86 27.72
C PRO A 53 14.67 0.66 27.87
N GLU A 54 13.52 0.82 28.53
CA GLU A 54 12.60 -0.29 28.88
C GLU A 54 11.98 -0.98 27.65
N ASN A 55 12.02 -0.36 26.48
CA ASN A 55 11.54 -0.91 25.22
C ASN A 55 12.45 -2.00 24.61
N LEU A 56 13.64 -2.23 25.18
CA LEU A 56 14.62 -3.21 24.68
C LEU A 56 14.28 -4.63 25.15
N ASN A 57 13.03 -5.06 24.95
CA ASN A 57 12.57 -6.40 25.28
C ASN A 57 12.29 -7.21 24.00
N TYR A 58 12.57 -8.51 24.05
CA TYR A 58 12.31 -9.42 22.94
C TYR A 58 10.83 -9.41 22.52
N LYS A 59 9.92 -9.24 23.48
CA LYS A 59 8.48 -9.15 23.24
C LYS A 59 8.09 -8.00 22.31
N ASP A 60 8.68 -6.81 22.51
CA ASP A 60 8.33 -5.62 21.73
C ASP A 60 8.94 -5.70 20.32
N ILE A 61 10.14 -6.27 20.20
CA ILE A 61 10.76 -6.56 18.91
C ILE A 61 9.93 -7.59 18.13
N MET A 62 9.54 -8.70 18.75
CA MET A 62 8.68 -9.70 18.10
C MET A 62 7.33 -9.14 17.70
N TYR A 63 6.72 -8.30 18.54
CA TYR A 63 5.49 -7.60 18.18
C TYR A 63 5.67 -6.75 16.91
N PHE A 64 6.76 -5.98 16.84
CA PHE A 64 7.07 -5.16 15.66
C PHE A 64 7.30 -6.01 14.41
N MET A 65 8.01 -7.14 14.51
CA MET A 65 8.29 -8.01 13.36
C MET A 65 7.03 -8.55 12.68
N PHE A 66 5.94 -8.75 13.43
CA PHE A 66 4.65 -9.19 12.87
C PHE A 66 3.68 -8.04 12.59
N ALA A 67 3.90 -6.85 13.16
CA ALA A 67 3.02 -5.72 12.96
C ALA A 67 3.00 -5.31 11.48
N PRO A 68 1.82 -4.94 10.92
CA PRO A 68 1.70 -4.55 9.51
C PRO A 68 2.20 -3.11 9.27
N THR A 69 3.39 -2.78 9.77
CA THR A 69 4.07 -1.50 9.61
C THR A 69 5.57 -1.74 9.50
N LEU A 70 6.27 -0.87 8.76
CA LEU A 70 7.72 -0.93 8.60
C LEU A 70 8.43 0.11 9.49
N CYS A 71 7.69 1.04 10.09
CA CYS A 71 8.23 2.07 10.96
C CYS A 71 8.08 1.64 12.42
N TYR A 72 9.21 1.43 13.10
CA TYR A 72 9.20 1.17 14.53
C TYR A 72 8.82 2.43 15.33
N GLU A 73 7.94 2.25 16.30
CA GLU A 73 7.55 3.25 17.29
C GLU A 73 7.52 2.59 18.66
N LEU A 74 7.92 3.33 19.71
CA LEU A 74 7.98 2.78 21.06
C LEU A 74 6.59 2.37 21.56
N ASN A 75 5.58 3.20 21.30
CA ASN A 75 4.23 3.01 21.81
C ASN A 75 3.24 2.97 20.64
N PHE A 76 3.01 1.77 20.09
CA PHE A 76 2.02 1.59 19.05
C PHE A 76 0.59 1.78 19.58
N ALA A 77 -0.25 2.46 18.79
CA ALA A 77 -1.67 2.55 19.09
C ALA A 77 -2.32 1.16 19.03
N LYS A 78 -2.92 0.72 20.14
CA LYS A 78 -3.56 -0.59 20.28
C LYS A 78 -5.08 -0.47 20.37
N THR A 79 -5.77 -1.40 19.73
CA THR A 79 -7.23 -1.57 19.89
C THR A 79 -7.53 -2.27 21.21
N THR A 80 -8.64 -1.91 21.85
CA THR A 80 -9.01 -2.44 23.17
C THR A 80 -9.59 -3.85 23.14
N ARG A 81 -10.10 -4.30 22.00
CA ARG A 81 -10.74 -5.62 21.85
C ARG A 81 -10.63 -6.15 20.42
N ILE A 82 -10.54 -7.48 20.29
CA ILE A 82 -10.69 -8.19 19.02
C ILE A 82 -12.16 -8.27 18.62
N ARG A 83 -12.49 -7.76 17.44
CA ARG A 83 -13.83 -7.82 16.84
C ARG A 83 -13.96 -9.11 16.03
N LYS A 84 -14.38 -10.20 16.70
CA LYS A 84 -14.49 -11.56 16.13
C LYS A 84 -15.18 -11.62 14.76
N HIS A 85 -16.28 -10.90 14.57
CA HIS A 85 -16.99 -10.88 13.28
C HIS A 85 -16.19 -10.22 12.16
N PHE A 86 -15.48 -9.13 12.49
CA PHE A 86 -14.58 -8.47 11.54
C PHE A 86 -13.41 -9.40 11.19
N LEU A 87 -12.81 -10.04 12.21
CA LEU A 87 -11.73 -11.00 12.05
C LEU A 87 -12.13 -12.18 11.15
N LEU A 88 -13.24 -12.84 11.46
CA LEU A 88 -13.75 -13.98 10.69
C LEU A 88 -14.05 -13.57 9.24
N LYS A 89 -14.67 -12.41 9.02
CA LYS A 89 -14.92 -11.89 7.68
C LYS A 89 -13.60 -11.71 6.89
N ARG A 90 -12.59 -11.05 7.48
CA ARG A 90 -11.29 -10.85 6.79
C ARG A 90 -10.58 -12.16 6.55
N PHE A 91 -10.65 -13.11 7.48
CA PHE A 91 -10.07 -14.44 7.33
C PHE A 91 -10.69 -15.22 6.17
N LEU A 92 -12.03 -15.22 6.06
CA LEU A 92 -12.73 -15.86 4.95
C LEU A 92 -12.43 -15.18 3.61
N GLU A 93 -12.38 -13.85 3.57
CA GLU A 93 -11.97 -13.10 2.37
C GLU A 93 -10.55 -13.49 1.92
N VAL A 94 -9.62 -13.72 2.85
CA VAL A 94 -8.26 -14.18 2.52
C VAL A 94 -8.29 -15.58 1.91
N ILE A 95 -8.96 -16.55 2.55
CA ILE A 95 -9.02 -17.93 2.03
C ILE A 95 -9.69 -17.99 0.66
N VAL A 96 -10.87 -17.37 0.52
CA VAL A 96 -11.60 -17.36 -0.74
C VAL A 96 -10.84 -16.58 -1.81
N GLY A 97 -10.26 -15.43 -1.45
CA GLY A 97 -9.49 -14.60 -2.36
C GLY A 97 -8.26 -15.30 -2.93
N ILE A 98 -7.51 -16.05 -2.11
CA ILE A 98 -6.38 -16.87 -2.59
C ILE A 98 -6.87 -17.92 -3.60
N ASN A 99 -7.96 -18.63 -3.31
CA ASN A 99 -8.50 -19.64 -4.22
C ASN A 99 -9.00 -19.02 -5.55
N VAL A 100 -9.67 -17.87 -5.50
CA VAL A 100 -10.10 -17.14 -6.69
C VAL A 100 -8.89 -16.69 -7.51
N MET A 101 -7.85 -16.16 -6.87
CA MET A 101 -6.61 -15.79 -7.57
C MET A 101 -5.94 -16.98 -8.25
N MET A 102 -5.87 -18.13 -7.57
CA MET A 102 -5.32 -19.37 -8.15
C MET A 102 -6.14 -19.83 -9.36
N ALA A 103 -7.47 -19.78 -9.28
CA ALA A 103 -8.36 -20.12 -10.39
C ALA A 103 -8.18 -19.17 -11.59
N LEU A 104 -8.15 -17.86 -11.35
CA LEU A 104 -7.92 -16.85 -12.41
C LEU A 104 -6.55 -17.03 -13.06
N PHE A 105 -5.53 -17.32 -12.28
CA PHE A 105 -4.19 -17.58 -12.80
C PHE A 105 -4.16 -18.83 -13.69
N GLN A 106 -4.70 -19.94 -13.20
CA GLN A 106 -4.70 -21.22 -13.92
C GLN A 106 -5.57 -21.21 -15.18
N GLN A 107 -6.79 -20.66 -15.09
CA GLN A 107 -7.77 -20.72 -16.18
C GLN A 107 -7.60 -19.60 -17.20
N TRP A 108 -7.08 -18.43 -16.79
CA TRP A 108 -7.04 -17.26 -17.67
C TRP A 108 -5.63 -16.85 -18.06
N ILE A 109 -4.72 -16.67 -17.09
CA ILE A 109 -3.36 -16.22 -17.38
C ILE A 109 -2.57 -17.29 -18.14
N ILE A 110 -2.54 -18.53 -17.65
CA ILE A 110 -1.72 -19.59 -18.28
C ILE A 110 -2.12 -19.81 -19.76
N PRO A 111 -3.40 -19.99 -20.13
CA PRO A 111 -3.77 -20.17 -21.54
C PRO A 111 -3.52 -18.91 -22.37
N SER A 112 -3.77 -17.72 -21.81
CA SER A 112 -3.54 -16.46 -22.51
C SER A 112 -2.07 -16.24 -22.83
N VAL A 113 -1.17 -16.52 -21.88
CA VAL A 113 0.28 -16.43 -22.10
C VAL A 113 0.70 -17.44 -23.15
N LYS A 114 0.36 -18.74 -23.01
CA LYS A 114 0.73 -19.79 -23.99
C LYS A 114 0.33 -19.44 -25.43
N ASN A 115 -0.89 -18.95 -25.61
CA ASN A 115 -1.42 -18.56 -26.93
C ASN A 115 -0.71 -17.30 -27.50
N SER A 116 -0.11 -16.47 -26.65
CA SER A 116 0.55 -15.23 -27.05
C SER A 116 2.03 -15.41 -27.39
N LEU A 117 2.63 -16.58 -27.09
CA LEU A 117 4.07 -16.83 -27.29
C LEU A 117 4.44 -17.04 -28.76
N VAL A 118 3.66 -17.86 -29.45
CA VAL A 118 3.93 -18.24 -30.84
C VAL A 118 4.00 -17.00 -31.75
N PRO A 119 3.05 -16.03 -31.67
CA PRO A 119 3.13 -14.81 -32.47
C PRO A 119 4.25 -13.86 -32.05
N PHE A 120 4.64 -13.87 -30.77
CA PHE A 120 5.72 -12.99 -30.27
C PHE A 120 7.08 -13.40 -30.84
N SER A 121 7.34 -14.71 -30.95
CA SER A 121 8.58 -15.22 -31.58
C SER A 121 8.66 -14.87 -33.07
N ASN A 122 7.52 -14.75 -33.76
CA ASN A 122 7.46 -14.45 -35.18
C ASN A 122 7.55 -12.94 -35.50
N MET A 123 7.73 -12.08 -34.49
CA MET A 123 7.91 -10.62 -34.60
C MET A 123 6.77 -9.89 -35.36
N GLU A 124 5.55 -10.41 -35.34
CA GLU A 124 4.40 -9.73 -35.94
C GLU A 124 3.80 -8.70 -34.96
N VAL A 125 4.31 -7.46 -35.03
CA VAL A 125 3.98 -6.36 -34.08
C VAL A 125 2.49 -6.16 -33.88
N THR A 126 1.69 -6.21 -34.94
CA THR A 126 0.22 -6.02 -34.86
C THR A 126 -0.46 -7.11 -34.03
N LEU A 127 -0.05 -8.36 -34.22
CA LEU A 127 -0.57 -9.50 -33.48
C LEU A 127 -0.06 -9.48 -32.03
N VAL A 128 1.19 -9.07 -31.80
CA VAL A 128 1.73 -8.89 -30.45
C VAL A 128 0.93 -7.86 -29.66
N VAL A 129 0.59 -6.72 -30.27
CA VAL A 129 -0.23 -5.67 -29.62
C VAL A 129 -1.63 -6.19 -29.31
N GLU A 130 -2.28 -6.90 -30.24
CA GLU A 130 -3.60 -7.49 -30.00
C GLU A 130 -3.58 -8.49 -28.83
N ARG A 131 -2.57 -9.38 -28.80
CA ARG A 131 -2.41 -10.39 -27.74
C ARG A 131 -2.07 -9.75 -26.40
N LEU A 132 -1.27 -8.69 -26.40
CA LEU A 132 -0.94 -7.94 -25.20
C LEU A 132 -2.17 -7.26 -24.59
N LEU A 133 -3.03 -6.66 -25.41
CA LEU A 133 -4.29 -6.08 -24.95
C LEU A 133 -5.23 -7.13 -24.36
N LYS A 134 -5.29 -8.34 -24.96
CA LYS A 134 -6.05 -9.47 -24.40
C LYS A 134 -5.50 -9.96 -23.06
N LEU A 135 -4.17 -9.91 -22.87
CA LEU A 135 -3.53 -10.26 -21.60
C LEU A 135 -3.66 -9.15 -20.54
N ALA A 136 -3.82 -7.89 -20.96
CA ALA A 136 -3.87 -6.75 -20.05
C ALA A 136 -5.07 -6.80 -19.10
N VAL A 137 -6.23 -7.20 -19.58
CA VAL A 137 -7.47 -7.29 -18.78
C VAL A 137 -7.34 -8.31 -17.62
N PRO A 138 -7.03 -9.60 -17.87
CA PRO A 138 -6.91 -10.58 -16.79
C PRO A 138 -5.75 -10.25 -15.85
N ASN A 139 -4.64 -9.74 -16.37
CA ASN A 139 -3.52 -9.33 -15.54
C ASN A 139 -3.91 -8.19 -14.59
N HIS A 140 -4.58 -7.16 -15.11
CA HIS A 140 -5.03 -6.03 -14.31
C HIS A 140 -6.03 -6.47 -13.24
N LEU A 141 -6.97 -7.35 -13.59
CA LEU A 141 -7.91 -7.93 -12.63
C LEU A 141 -7.19 -8.69 -11.51
N LEU A 142 -6.22 -9.53 -11.87
CA LEU A 142 -5.42 -10.28 -10.89
C LEU A 142 -4.66 -9.32 -9.95
N TRP A 143 -4.09 -8.25 -10.50
CA TRP A 143 -3.39 -7.23 -9.72
C TRP A 143 -4.31 -6.49 -8.75
N LEU A 144 -5.53 -6.11 -9.17
CA LEU A 144 -6.53 -5.50 -8.29
C LEU A 144 -6.99 -6.46 -7.18
N CYS A 145 -7.22 -7.73 -7.53
CA CYS A 145 -7.54 -8.77 -6.56
C CYS A 145 -6.40 -8.96 -5.55
N PHE A 146 -5.15 -9.03 -6.02
CA PHE A 146 -3.97 -9.11 -5.17
C PHE A 146 -3.84 -7.90 -4.23
N PHE A 147 -4.05 -6.70 -4.77
CA PHE A 147 -4.03 -5.47 -3.98
C PHE A 147 -5.05 -5.53 -2.84
N TYR A 148 -6.30 -5.85 -3.15
CA TYR A 148 -7.37 -5.98 -2.16
C TYR A 148 -7.07 -7.09 -1.14
N LEU A 149 -6.60 -8.25 -1.59
CA LEU A 149 -6.30 -9.37 -0.74
C LEU A 149 -5.18 -9.04 0.26
N THR A 150 -4.13 -8.36 -0.20
CA THR A 150 -2.94 -8.05 0.59
C THR A 150 -3.16 -6.83 1.50
N PHE A 151 -3.44 -5.66 0.92
CA PHE A 151 -3.48 -4.39 1.67
C PHE A 151 -4.79 -4.19 2.41
N HIS A 152 -5.90 -4.70 1.87
CA HIS A 152 -7.19 -4.58 2.54
C HIS A 152 -7.45 -5.76 3.47
N SER A 153 -7.42 -7.00 2.98
CA SER A 153 -7.88 -8.15 3.77
C SER A 153 -6.81 -8.67 4.72
N LEU A 154 -5.61 -8.99 4.22
CA LEU A 154 -4.51 -9.58 5.01
C LEU A 154 -3.95 -8.59 6.04
N MET A 155 -3.63 -7.35 5.66
CA MET A 155 -3.11 -6.36 6.62
C MET A 155 -4.13 -6.00 7.72
N ASN A 156 -5.44 -5.93 7.39
CA ASN A 156 -6.46 -5.74 8.43
C ASN A 156 -6.67 -6.98 9.30
N LEU A 157 -6.49 -8.19 8.74
CA LEU A 157 -6.53 -9.44 9.50
C LEU A 157 -5.37 -9.47 10.51
N THR A 158 -4.14 -9.28 10.05
CA THR A 158 -2.94 -9.19 10.89
C THR A 158 -3.06 -8.07 11.92
N GLY A 159 -3.53 -6.90 11.51
CA GLY A 159 -3.75 -5.77 12.41
C GLY A 159 -4.81 -6.05 13.47
N GLU A 160 -5.89 -6.78 13.17
CA GLU A 160 -6.87 -7.18 14.17
C GLU A 160 -6.31 -8.25 15.13
N LEU A 161 -5.54 -9.23 14.63
CA LEU A 161 -4.90 -10.28 15.45
C LEU A 161 -3.92 -9.68 16.46
N LEU A 162 -3.12 -8.71 16.02
CA LEU A 162 -2.11 -8.05 16.86
C LEU A 162 -2.65 -6.88 17.67
N HIS A 163 -3.97 -6.60 17.62
CA HIS A 163 -4.57 -5.40 18.19
C HIS A 163 -3.97 -4.08 17.67
N PHE A 164 -3.40 -4.06 16.47
CA PHE A 164 -2.88 -2.86 15.84
C PHE A 164 -4.03 -1.91 15.42
N ALA A 165 -3.98 -0.66 15.89
CA ALA A 165 -5.04 0.32 15.66
C ALA A 165 -4.84 1.14 14.37
N ASP A 166 -3.60 1.40 13.96
CA ASP A 166 -3.35 2.14 12.72
C ASP A 166 -3.62 1.25 11.50
N ARG A 167 -4.72 1.51 10.81
CA ARG A 167 -5.19 0.69 9.68
C ARG A 167 -5.16 1.43 8.36
N ASN A 168 -4.41 2.53 8.31
CA ASN A 168 -4.21 3.27 7.07
C ASN A 168 -3.07 2.63 6.26
N PHE A 169 -3.38 1.52 5.61
CA PHE A 169 -2.43 0.78 4.76
C PHE A 169 -2.34 1.33 3.34
N TYR A 170 -3.40 2.00 2.86
CA TYR A 170 -3.49 2.60 1.54
C TYR A 170 -4.49 3.77 1.59
N CYS A 171 -4.33 4.73 0.67
CA CYS A 171 -5.24 5.86 0.45
C CYS A 171 -5.99 5.70 -0.88
N ASP A 172 -6.77 6.71 -1.28
CA ASP A 172 -7.59 6.70 -2.51
C ASP A 172 -6.76 6.83 -3.80
N TRP A 173 -5.84 5.88 -4.02
CA TRP A 173 -4.88 5.88 -5.12
C TRP A 173 -5.55 5.76 -6.50
N TRP A 174 -6.76 5.19 -6.57
CA TRP A 174 -7.54 5.09 -7.81
C TRP A 174 -7.95 6.47 -8.36
N ASN A 175 -8.01 7.49 -7.50
CA ASN A 175 -8.28 8.87 -7.86
C ASN A 175 -7.00 9.69 -8.09
N ALA A 176 -5.83 9.05 -8.12
CA ALA A 176 -4.56 9.75 -8.34
C ALA A 176 -4.56 10.45 -9.71
N ASN A 177 -4.26 11.75 -9.70
CA ASN A 177 -4.20 12.58 -10.90
C ASN A 177 -2.82 12.55 -11.59
N ASN A 178 -1.84 11.90 -10.99
CA ASN A 178 -0.53 11.65 -11.55
C ASN A 178 0.10 10.40 -10.92
N ILE A 179 1.10 9.83 -11.60
CA ILE A 179 1.74 8.60 -11.13
C ILE A 179 2.51 8.79 -9.81
N ASP A 180 2.98 10.00 -9.54
CA ASP A 180 3.69 10.35 -8.30
C ASP A 180 2.77 10.21 -7.08
N THR A 181 1.54 10.71 -7.19
CA THR A 181 0.49 10.59 -6.17
C THR A 181 0.07 9.14 -6.00
N PHE A 182 -0.06 8.39 -7.10
CA PHE A 182 -0.32 6.95 -7.05
C PHE A 182 0.74 6.22 -6.20
N TRP A 183 2.03 6.43 -6.47
CA TRP A 183 3.11 5.78 -5.72
C TRP A 183 3.15 6.14 -4.23
N ARG A 184 2.68 7.34 -3.85
CA ARG A 184 2.58 7.75 -2.44
C ARG A 184 1.37 7.20 -1.71
N THR A 185 0.34 6.77 -2.43
CA THR A 185 -0.97 6.44 -1.85
C THR A 185 -1.32 4.95 -1.93
N TRP A 186 -0.67 4.18 -2.81
CA TRP A 186 -0.98 2.77 -2.99
C TRP A 186 -0.55 1.90 -1.79
N ASN A 187 0.66 2.13 -1.24
CA ASN A 187 1.25 1.34 -0.16
C ASN A 187 1.84 2.28 0.90
N MET A 188 1.02 2.63 1.88
CA MET A 188 1.38 3.56 2.94
C MET A 188 2.51 3.04 3.83
N PRO A 189 2.59 1.76 4.24
CA PRO A 189 3.71 1.26 5.04
C PRO A 189 5.08 1.51 4.39
N VAL A 190 5.22 1.17 3.09
CA VAL A 190 6.48 1.40 2.36
C VAL A 190 6.71 2.89 2.13
N HIS A 191 5.67 3.64 1.74
CA HIS A 191 5.81 5.08 1.51
C HIS A 191 6.30 5.80 2.79
N ARG A 192 5.67 5.53 3.94
CA ARG A 192 6.06 6.12 5.23
C ARG A 192 7.47 5.73 5.62
N TRP A 193 7.87 4.48 5.38
CA TRP A 193 9.24 4.02 5.63
C TRP A 193 10.26 4.78 4.78
N CYS A 194 10.02 4.90 3.47
CA CYS A 194 10.87 5.66 2.56
C CYS A 194 10.97 7.13 2.96
N VAL A 195 9.85 7.76 3.34
CA VAL A 195 9.85 9.15 3.77
C VAL A 195 10.67 9.32 5.06
N ARG A 196 10.46 8.47 6.06
CA ARG A 196 11.09 8.58 7.38
C ARG A 196 12.57 8.22 7.39
N HIS A 197 12.97 7.15 6.69
CA HIS A 197 14.32 6.59 6.77
C HIS A 197 15.23 6.99 5.62
N LEU A 198 14.69 7.42 4.48
CA LEU A 198 15.49 7.85 3.33
C LEU A 198 15.31 9.35 3.05
N TYR A 199 14.08 9.81 2.82
CA TYR A 199 13.83 11.18 2.34
C TYR A 199 14.20 12.25 3.39
N ILE A 200 13.62 12.18 4.60
CA ILE A 200 13.84 13.18 5.65
C ILE A 200 15.33 13.26 6.05
N PRO A 201 16.06 12.15 6.29
CA PRO A 201 17.48 12.21 6.60
C PRO A 201 18.33 12.84 5.49
N LEU A 202 18.01 12.62 4.21
CA LEU A 202 18.72 13.26 3.09
C LEU A 202 18.45 14.76 3.05
N VAL A 203 17.20 15.19 3.21
CA VAL A 203 16.86 16.62 3.26
C VAL A 203 17.50 17.29 4.46
N ASN A 204 17.52 16.65 5.63
CA ASN A 204 18.16 17.18 6.84
C ASN A 204 19.69 17.29 6.71
N LYS A 205 20.31 16.47 5.85
CA LYS A 205 21.75 16.56 5.50
C LYS A 205 22.05 17.66 4.46
N GLY A 206 21.05 18.40 3.98
CA GLY A 206 21.22 19.51 3.05
C GLY A 206 21.09 19.15 1.57
N TYR A 207 20.70 17.91 1.22
CA TYR A 207 20.42 17.55 -0.17
C TYR A 207 19.13 18.22 -0.67
N SER A 208 19.09 18.57 -1.96
CA SER A 208 17.89 19.14 -2.57
C SER A 208 16.73 18.13 -2.59
N GLN A 209 15.49 18.63 -2.56
CA GLN A 209 14.28 17.79 -2.62
C GLN A 209 14.26 16.88 -3.86
N LYS A 210 14.80 17.34 -4.99
CA LYS A 210 14.90 16.56 -6.23
C LYS A 210 15.88 15.39 -6.09
N GLN A 211 17.06 15.65 -5.53
CA GLN A 211 18.06 14.60 -5.27
C GLN A 211 17.52 13.56 -4.29
N ALA A 212 16.90 13.99 -3.17
CA ALA A 212 16.31 13.08 -2.20
C ALA A 212 15.20 12.21 -2.82
N SER A 213 14.35 12.81 -3.66
CA SER A 213 13.29 12.07 -4.38
C SER A 213 13.87 11.06 -5.37
N MET A 214 14.95 11.42 -6.07
CA MET A 214 15.65 10.53 -7.01
C MET A 214 16.25 9.32 -6.29
N VAL A 215 16.85 9.52 -5.11
CA VAL A 215 17.40 8.42 -4.30
C VAL A 215 16.30 7.46 -3.84
N VAL A 216 15.18 8.00 -3.33
CA VAL A 216 14.02 7.16 -2.94
C VAL A 216 13.49 6.36 -4.14
N PHE A 217 13.42 6.99 -5.31
CA PHE A 217 13.00 6.29 -6.53
C PHE A 217 13.97 5.18 -6.93
N LEU A 218 15.27 5.45 -6.95
CA LEU A 218 16.29 4.45 -7.31
C LEU A 218 16.29 3.27 -6.33
N PHE A 219 16.14 3.56 -5.03
CA PHE A 219 15.97 2.53 -4.01
C PHE A 219 14.74 1.67 -4.29
N SER A 220 13.59 2.29 -4.58
CA SER A 220 12.37 1.56 -4.96
C SER A 220 12.57 0.72 -6.24
N ALA A 221 13.24 1.27 -7.24
CA ALA A 221 13.48 0.60 -8.52
C ALA A 221 14.41 -0.62 -8.39
N PHE A 222 15.35 -0.59 -7.44
CA PHE A 222 16.20 -1.74 -7.10
C PHE A 222 15.37 -2.93 -6.58
N PHE A 223 14.39 -2.68 -5.70
CA PHE A 223 13.51 -3.75 -5.17
C PHE A 223 12.44 -4.21 -6.16
N HIS A 224 12.12 -3.40 -7.15
CA HIS A 224 11.15 -3.71 -8.21
C HIS A 224 11.82 -4.19 -9.52
N ASP A 225 13.03 -4.73 -9.43
CA ASP A 225 13.83 -5.29 -10.54
C ASP A 225 13.84 -4.41 -11.81
N GLY A 226 14.25 -3.15 -11.64
CA GLY A 226 14.56 -2.29 -12.79
C GLY A 226 13.36 -1.59 -13.43
N MET A 227 12.39 -1.11 -12.64
CA MET A 227 11.29 -0.21 -13.09
C MET A 227 11.77 1.21 -13.55
N MET A 228 12.95 1.32 -14.18
CA MET A 228 13.56 2.58 -14.62
C MET A 228 12.73 3.33 -15.68
N ALA A 229 11.93 2.60 -16.47
CA ALA A 229 11.00 3.18 -17.45
C ALA A 229 9.91 4.08 -16.82
N GLN A 230 9.75 4.06 -15.49
CA GLN A 230 8.73 4.86 -14.81
C GLN A 230 9.15 6.32 -14.56
N LEU A 231 10.44 6.66 -14.64
CA LEU A 231 10.92 8.04 -14.51
C LEU A 231 10.41 8.95 -15.64
N PRO A 232 10.58 8.58 -16.93
CA PRO A 232 9.99 9.33 -18.04
C PRO A 232 8.46 9.40 -17.92
N LEU A 233 7.83 8.28 -17.57
CA LEU A 233 6.38 8.19 -17.42
C LEU A 233 5.84 9.15 -16.32
N SER A 234 6.58 9.36 -15.25
CA SER A 234 6.22 10.33 -14.20
C SER A 234 6.27 11.77 -14.69
N SER A 235 7.27 12.11 -15.49
CA SER A 235 7.35 13.42 -16.14
C SER A 235 6.21 13.64 -17.13
N VAL A 236 5.90 12.63 -17.95
CA VAL A 236 4.77 12.65 -18.90
C VAL A 236 3.44 12.79 -18.17
N SER A 237 3.21 12.01 -17.12
CA SER A 237 1.97 12.07 -16.32
C SER A 237 1.76 13.46 -15.71
N LYS A 238 2.82 14.09 -15.17
CA LYS A 238 2.77 15.47 -14.65
C LYS A 238 2.51 16.50 -15.75
N PHE A 239 3.09 16.30 -16.94
CA PHE A 239 2.84 17.16 -18.11
C PHE A 239 1.36 17.11 -18.52
N PHE A 240 0.78 15.93 -18.67
CA PHE A 240 -0.64 15.77 -19.03
C PHE A 240 -1.58 16.33 -17.97
N GLN A 241 -1.29 16.08 -16.69
CA GLN A 241 -2.06 16.66 -15.58
C GLN A 241 -2.06 18.18 -15.64
N LYS A 242 -0.89 18.81 -15.87
CA LYS A 242 -0.73 20.27 -15.85
C LYS A 242 -1.36 20.94 -17.08
N ASN A 243 -1.24 20.32 -18.25
CA ASN A 243 -1.59 20.95 -19.52
C ASN A 243 -3.00 20.61 -20.02
N VAL A 244 -3.51 19.41 -19.71
CA VAL A 244 -4.82 18.93 -20.21
C VAL A 244 -5.84 18.77 -19.09
N GLY A 245 -5.36 18.57 -17.86
CA GLY A 245 -6.15 18.61 -16.64
C GLY A 245 -6.13 17.32 -15.82
N PRO A 246 -6.69 17.34 -14.60
CA PRO A 246 -6.55 16.24 -13.63
C PRO A 246 -7.13 14.89 -14.09
N ARG A 247 -8.23 14.91 -14.85
CA ARG A 247 -8.88 13.69 -15.37
C ARG A 247 -7.99 12.96 -16.38
N TRP A 248 -7.34 13.70 -17.27
CA TRP A 248 -6.40 13.13 -18.23
C TRP A 248 -5.17 12.56 -17.55
N GLY A 249 -4.69 13.21 -16.49
CA GLY A 249 -3.65 12.65 -15.64
C GLY A 249 -4.05 11.31 -15.01
N ASN A 250 -5.29 11.17 -14.53
CA ASN A 250 -5.82 9.90 -14.02
C ASN A 250 -5.96 8.83 -15.11
N ILE A 251 -6.41 9.18 -16.32
CA ILE A 251 -6.44 8.25 -17.47
C ILE A 251 -5.03 7.72 -17.78
N VAL A 252 -4.01 8.58 -17.76
CA VAL A 252 -2.60 8.16 -17.95
C VAL A 252 -2.15 7.20 -16.85
N VAL A 253 -2.55 7.43 -15.60
CA VAL A 253 -2.26 6.50 -14.48
C VAL A 253 -2.88 5.13 -14.75
N TRP A 254 -4.17 5.06 -15.05
CA TRP A 254 -4.83 3.79 -15.34
C TRP A 254 -4.24 3.07 -16.56
N ALA A 255 -4.00 3.80 -17.66
CA ALA A 255 -3.36 3.24 -18.84
C ALA A 255 -1.98 2.65 -18.50
N SER A 256 -1.20 3.33 -17.66
CA SER A 256 0.12 2.83 -17.25
C SER A 256 0.07 1.57 -16.39
N ILE A 257 -0.91 1.46 -15.48
CA ILE A 257 -1.09 0.27 -14.63
C ILE A 257 -1.57 -0.91 -15.47
N ILE A 258 -2.51 -0.69 -16.39
CA ILE A 258 -3.09 -1.73 -17.24
C ILE A 258 -2.06 -2.26 -18.24
N LEU A 259 -1.29 -1.38 -18.90
CA LEU A 259 -0.36 -1.78 -19.96
C LEU A 259 1.05 -2.12 -19.46
N GLY A 260 1.50 -1.52 -18.36
CA GLY A 260 2.87 -1.67 -17.88
C GLY A 260 3.18 -3.09 -17.39
N GLN A 261 2.28 -3.69 -16.60
CA GLN A 261 2.51 -5.02 -16.01
C GLN A 261 2.50 -6.17 -17.03
N PRO A 262 1.55 -6.25 -17.99
CA PRO A 262 1.58 -7.29 -19.02
C PRO A 262 2.83 -7.24 -19.90
N LEU A 263 3.34 -6.03 -20.19
CA LEU A 263 4.60 -5.86 -20.92
C LEU A 263 5.76 -6.52 -20.17
N CYS A 264 5.91 -6.23 -18.87
CA CYS A 264 6.95 -6.86 -18.06
C CYS A 264 6.83 -8.39 -18.04
N ILE A 265 5.62 -8.92 -17.78
CA ILE A 265 5.39 -10.38 -17.73
C ILE A 265 5.73 -11.03 -19.07
N MET A 266 5.33 -10.43 -20.19
CA MET A 266 5.66 -10.95 -21.53
C MET A 266 7.16 -10.95 -21.78
N MET A 267 7.88 -9.89 -21.38
CA MET A 267 9.35 -9.83 -21.52
C MET A 267 10.05 -10.93 -20.69
N TYR A 268 9.72 -11.06 -19.40
CA TYR A 268 10.29 -12.11 -18.55
C TYR A 268 9.98 -13.51 -19.07
N TYR A 269 8.74 -13.75 -19.48
CA TYR A 269 8.31 -15.06 -19.94
C TYR A 269 8.90 -15.39 -21.31
N HIS A 270 9.04 -14.42 -22.21
CA HIS A 270 9.75 -14.59 -23.48
C HIS A 270 11.20 -15.02 -23.26
N ASP A 271 11.93 -14.31 -22.40
CA ASP A 271 13.32 -14.62 -22.10
C ASP A 271 13.44 -15.99 -21.42
N TYR A 272 12.50 -16.35 -20.54
CA TYR A 272 12.44 -17.69 -19.96
C TYR A 272 12.23 -18.79 -21.02
N VAL A 273 11.31 -18.58 -21.97
CA VAL A 273 11.04 -19.55 -23.05
C VAL A 273 12.23 -19.68 -23.99
N ILE A 274 12.85 -18.58 -24.39
CA ILE A 274 14.06 -18.61 -25.21
C ILE A 274 15.22 -19.29 -24.47
N THR A 275 15.37 -19.09 -23.17
CA THR A 275 16.49 -19.71 -22.45
C THR A 275 16.29 -21.21 -22.21
N HIS A 276 15.05 -21.68 -21.99
CA HIS A 276 14.78 -23.05 -21.59
C HIS A 276 14.26 -23.96 -22.70
N PHE A 277 13.60 -23.41 -23.73
CA PHE A 277 12.93 -24.20 -24.77
C PHE A 277 13.47 -23.93 -26.17
N ARG A 278 14.51 -23.10 -26.33
CA ARG A 278 15.11 -22.77 -27.63
C ARG A 278 15.59 -23.98 -28.41
N ASP A 279 16.18 -24.99 -27.76
CA ASP A 279 16.67 -26.18 -28.45
C ASP A 279 15.53 -27.02 -29.04
N THR A 280 14.40 -27.09 -28.34
CA THR A 280 13.15 -27.70 -28.83
C THR A 280 12.48 -26.92 -29.95
N LEU A 281 12.65 -25.59 -29.98
CA LEU A 281 12.04 -24.72 -31.01
C LEU A 281 12.85 -24.67 -32.31
N ILE A 282 14.16 -24.94 -32.26
CA ILE A 282 15.04 -24.94 -33.44
C ILE A 282 15.01 -26.30 -34.17
N THR A 283 14.57 -27.37 -33.50
CA THR A 283 14.56 -28.75 -34.05
C THR A 283 13.23 -29.21 -34.63
N SER A 284 12.20 -28.36 -34.61
CA SER A 284 10.87 -28.59 -35.19
C SER A 284 10.57 -27.63 -36.33
#